data_AF-A0A932WE85-F1
#
_entry.id   AF-A0A932WE85-F1
#
_cell.length_a   1.000
_cell.length_b   1.000
_cell.length_c   1.000
_cell.angle_alpha   90.00
_cell.angle_beta   90.00
_cell.angle_gamma   90.00
#
_symmetry.space_group_name_H-M   'P 1'
#
loop_
_entity.id
_entity.type
_entity.pdbx_description
1 polymer ?
#
loop_
_entity_poly.entity_id
_entity_poly.type
_entity_poly.pdbx_seq_one_letter_code
_entity_poly.pdbx_strand_id
1 'polypeptide(L)'
;MVKVRIAQSAIGLLLPGFLIIFLSDAPYSHFTGQDAMLEIAFKHSGKRVQECDEEKFIKQEAERYAEMQKTRQGIPMDVGKKTGCSRERFPVFIELLIDGEKILAKEYPPMGIQKDGASFIYERFLVKPGRHRALMGIRDGGPGSPLRTREEILELKPGEVALLNY
;
A
#
# COMPACT_ATOMS: atom_id res chain seq x y z
N MET A 1 66.68 0.52 16.48
CA MET A 1 65.43 0.83 17.21
C MET A 1 64.35 1.53 16.38
N VAL A 2 64.70 2.42 15.43
CA VAL A 2 63.71 3.18 14.63
C VAL A 2 62.86 2.31 13.68
N LYS A 3 63.46 1.34 12.98
CA LYS A 3 62.73 0.42 12.05
C LYS A 3 61.66 -0.44 12.74
N VAL A 4 61.88 -0.82 14.00
CA VAL A 4 60.93 -1.63 14.78
C VAL A 4 59.69 -0.81 15.17
N ARG A 5 59.86 0.47 15.50
CA ARG A 5 58.74 1.37 15.82
C ARG A 5 57.90 1.74 14.60
N ILE A 6 58.52 1.91 13.42
CA ILE A 6 57.80 2.17 12.16
C ILE A 6 56.98 0.93 11.75
N ALA A 7 57.53 -0.28 11.92
CA ALA A 7 56.80 -1.52 11.67
C ALA A 7 55.60 -1.71 12.62
N GLN A 8 55.75 -1.36 13.90
CA GLN A 8 54.66 -1.41 14.88
C GLN A 8 53.53 -0.40 14.56
N SER A 9 53.87 0.82 14.12
CA SER A 9 52.87 1.82 13.70
C SER A 9 52.15 1.43 12.40
N ALA A 10 52.84 0.80 11.45
CA ALA A 10 52.23 0.34 10.20
C ALA A 10 51.23 -0.81 10.43
N ILE A 11 51.56 -1.75 11.32
CA ILE A 11 50.67 -2.85 11.72
C ILE A 11 49.45 -2.33 12.49
N GLY A 12 49.64 -1.32 13.35
CA GLY A 12 48.56 -0.67 14.10
C GLY A 12 47.50 0.01 13.23
N LEU A 13 47.84 0.38 11.99
CA LEU A 13 46.93 1.03 11.04
C LEU A 13 46.37 0.04 9.99
N LEU A 14 47.14 -0.99 9.62
CA LEU A 14 46.71 -2.03 8.68
C LEU A 14 45.66 -2.97 9.27
N LEU A 15 45.79 -3.37 10.54
CA LEU A 15 44.84 -4.27 11.19
C LEU A 15 43.42 -3.68 11.30
N PRO A 16 43.20 -2.45 11.81
CA PRO A 16 41.87 -1.85 11.82
C PRO A 16 41.36 -1.57 10.40
N GLY A 17 42.22 -1.16 9.47
CA GLY A 17 41.82 -0.96 8.06
C GLY A 17 41.32 -2.24 7.41
N PHE A 18 42.01 -3.37 7.64
CA PHE A 18 41.58 -4.68 7.15
C PHE A 18 40.25 -5.13 7.78
N LEU A 19 40.09 -4.97 9.09
CA LEU A 19 38.83 -5.31 9.78
C LEU A 19 37.66 -4.49 9.28
N ILE A 20 37.85 -3.19 9.03
CA ILE A 20 36.80 -2.34 8.47
C ILE A 20 36.39 -2.84 7.09
N ILE A 21 37.34 -3.10 6.19
CA ILE A 21 37.03 -3.59 4.84
C ILE A 21 36.34 -4.96 4.90
N PHE A 22 36.89 -5.88 5.70
CA PHE A 22 36.38 -7.25 5.82
C PHE A 22 34.98 -7.31 6.45
N LEU A 23 34.70 -6.50 7.47
CA LEU A 23 33.37 -6.43 8.08
C LEU A 23 32.39 -5.60 7.25
N SER A 24 32.84 -4.70 6.38
CA SER A 24 31.95 -3.91 5.52
C SER A 24 31.29 -4.75 4.42
N ASP A 25 31.97 -5.79 3.94
CA ASP A 25 31.43 -6.73 2.95
C ASP A 25 30.64 -7.90 3.57
N ALA A 26 30.57 -7.99 4.90
CA ALA A 26 29.79 -9.03 5.54
C ALA A 26 28.30 -8.81 5.25
N PRO A 27 27.62 -9.75 4.57
CA PRO A 27 26.21 -9.59 4.22
C PRO A 27 25.37 -9.60 5.50
N TYR A 28 24.90 -8.42 5.89
CA TYR A 28 23.95 -8.28 6.99
C TYR A 28 22.54 -8.49 6.45
N SER A 29 21.90 -9.57 6.88
CA SER A 29 20.49 -9.84 6.60
C SER A 29 19.70 -9.77 7.90
N HIS A 30 18.61 -9.01 7.90
CA HIS A 30 17.61 -9.07 8.97
C HIS A 30 16.82 -10.38 8.96
N PHE A 31 16.95 -11.18 7.89
CA PHE A 31 16.33 -12.49 7.76
C PHE A 31 17.30 -13.57 8.24
N THR A 32 16.83 -14.51 9.04
CA THR A 32 17.58 -15.75 9.24
C THR A 32 17.75 -16.40 7.87
N GLY A 33 18.87 -17.05 7.58
CA GLY A 33 19.14 -17.64 6.25
C GLY A 33 18.17 -18.74 5.81
N GLN A 34 17.07 -18.93 6.54
CA GLN A 34 15.99 -19.88 6.29
C GLN A 34 14.62 -19.21 6.08
N ASP A 35 14.55 -17.87 6.06
CA ASP A 35 13.30 -17.12 5.87
C ASP A 35 13.35 -16.30 4.57
N ALA A 36 12.21 -16.18 3.93
CA ALA A 36 11.90 -15.20 2.90
C ALA A 36 10.73 -14.33 3.37
N MET A 37 10.49 -13.20 2.70
CA MET A 37 9.43 -12.27 3.07
C MET A 37 8.47 -12.07 1.90
N LEU A 38 7.18 -12.15 2.18
CA LEU A 38 6.12 -11.71 1.29
C LEU A 38 5.58 -10.37 1.81
N GLU A 39 5.66 -9.35 0.97
CA GLU A 39 5.14 -8.02 1.25
C GLU A 39 3.99 -7.72 0.28
N ILE A 40 2.91 -7.14 0.81
CA ILE A 40 1.88 -6.48 0.01
C ILE A 40 1.95 -4.99 0.31
N ALA A 41 2.09 -4.16 -0.74
CA ALA A 41 2.18 -2.71 -0.57
C ALA A 41 1.61 -1.99 -1.79
N PHE A 42 0.33 -1.65 -1.73
CA PHE A 42 -0.33 -0.92 -2.82
C PHE A 42 -1.45 -0.02 -2.30
N LYS A 43 -1.84 0.94 -3.15
CA LYS A 43 -3.00 1.80 -2.92
C LYS A 43 -4.15 1.31 -3.79
N HIS A 44 -5.32 1.15 -3.20
CA HIS A 44 -6.54 0.81 -3.94
C HIS A 44 -7.70 1.68 -3.49
N SER A 45 -8.51 2.12 -4.45
CA SER A 45 -9.68 2.94 -4.15
C SER A 45 -10.94 2.10 -4.15
N GLY A 46 -11.62 2.04 -3.01
CA GLY A 46 -12.97 1.50 -2.92
C GLY A 46 -13.94 2.18 -3.88
N LYS A 47 -14.99 1.48 -4.29
CA LYS A 47 -16.13 2.10 -4.99
C LYS A 47 -16.81 3.09 -4.05
N ARG A 48 -17.50 4.08 -4.63
CA ARG A 48 -18.29 5.03 -3.83
C ARG A 48 -19.44 4.30 -3.15
N VAL A 49 -19.75 4.70 -1.93
CA VAL A 49 -20.90 4.19 -1.17
C VAL A 49 -22.21 4.56 -1.84
N GLN A 50 -22.26 5.76 -2.41
CA GLN A 50 -23.41 6.26 -3.17
C GLN A 50 -23.00 6.46 -4.62
N GLU A 51 -23.76 5.85 -5.53
CA GLU A 51 -23.67 6.13 -6.95
C GLU A 51 -24.33 7.47 -7.23
N CYS A 52 -23.55 8.44 -7.69
CA CYS A 52 -24.00 9.81 -7.85
C CYS A 52 -23.65 10.29 -9.26
N ASP A 53 -24.69 10.68 -9.99
CA ASP A 53 -24.61 11.28 -11.32
C ASP A 53 -24.35 12.79 -11.16
N GLU A 54 -23.07 13.16 -11.09
CA GLU A 54 -22.65 14.54 -10.83
C GLU A 54 -23.18 15.51 -11.90
N GLU A 55 -23.35 15.06 -13.15
CA GLU A 55 -23.85 15.89 -14.24
C GLU A 55 -25.31 16.30 -14.03
N LYS A 56 -26.17 15.35 -13.59
CA LYS A 56 -27.57 15.65 -13.31
C LYS A 56 -27.72 16.67 -12.19
N PHE A 57 -26.95 16.52 -11.12
CA PHE A 57 -26.99 17.47 -10.00
C PHE A 57 -26.53 18.86 -10.41
N ILE A 58 -25.45 18.97 -11.22
CA ILE A 58 -24.97 20.26 -11.72
C ILE A 58 -26.02 20.94 -12.61
N LYS A 59 -26.69 20.17 -13.48
CA LYS A 59 -27.77 20.71 -14.33
C LYS A 59 -28.95 21.22 -13.52
N GLN A 60 -29.43 20.44 -12.55
CA GLN A 60 -30.54 20.84 -11.67
C GLN A 60 -30.22 22.12 -10.88
N GLU A 61 -29.01 22.23 -10.34
CA GLU A 61 -28.59 23.42 -9.61
C GLU A 61 -28.42 24.63 -10.52
N ALA A 62 -27.92 24.45 -11.74
CA ALA A 62 -27.82 25.51 -12.74
C ALA A 62 -29.19 26.05 -13.16
N GLU A 63 -30.18 25.16 -13.35
CA GLU A 63 -31.57 25.53 -13.64
C GLU A 63 -32.20 26.32 -12.48
N ARG A 64 -32.08 25.82 -11.25
CA ARG A 64 -32.53 26.49 -10.03
C ARG A 64 -31.92 27.89 -9.91
N TYR A 65 -30.62 28.00 -10.14
CA TYR A 65 -29.91 29.27 -10.10
C TYR A 65 -30.42 30.27 -11.15
N ALA A 66 -30.64 29.79 -12.39
CA ALA A 66 -31.18 30.61 -13.46
C ALA A 66 -32.61 31.11 -13.15
N GLU A 67 -33.47 30.31 -12.53
CA GLU A 67 -34.80 30.73 -12.09
C GLU A 67 -34.72 31.80 -11.00
N MET A 68 -33.85 31.62 -10.00
CA MET A 68 -33.71 32.58 -8.89
C MET A 68 -33.18 33.94 -9.37
N GLN A 69 -32.27 33.95 -10.36
CA GLN A 69 -31.84 35.18 -11.02
C GLN A 69 -32.99 35.92 -11.70
N LYS A 70 -33.91 35.21 -12.36
CA LYS A 70 -35.11 35.82 -12.96
C LYS A 70 -36.00 36.48 -11.90
N THR A 71 -36.09 35.89 -10.71
CA THR A 71 -36.84 36.47 -9.57
C THR A 71 -36.12 37.60 -8.84
N ARG A 72 -34.97 38.10 -9.34
CA ARG A 72 -34.10 39.12 -8.70
C ARG A 72 -33.64 38.78 -7.28
N GLN A 73 -33.72 37.50 -6.90
CA GLN A 73 -33.11 37.02 -5.67
C GLN A 73 -31.63 36.74 -5.95
N GLY A 74 -30.78 37.72 -5.66
CA GLY A 74 -29.33 37.61 -5.84
C GLY A 74 -28.73 36.67 -4.79
N ILE A 75 -28.56 35.40 -5.15
CA ILE A 75 -27.88 34.37 -4.36
C ILE A 75 -26.71 33.86 -5.21
N PRO A 76 -25.53 33.56 -4.66
CA PRO A 76 -24.44 32.93 -5.40
C PRO A 76 -24.79 31.48 -5.79
N MET A 77 -24.26 31.03 -6.93
CA MET A 77 -24.37 29.62 -7.32
C MET A 77 -23.51 28.80 -6.36
N ASP A 78 -24.13 27.89 -5.61
CA ASP A 78 -23.43 27.05 -4.65
C ASP A 78 -23.23 25.65 -5.23
N VAL A 79 -22.29 25.53 -6.17
CA VAL A 79 -21.84 24.23 -6.70
C VAL A 79 -21.04 23.42 -5.66
N GLY A 80 -20.67 24.05 -4.54
CA GLY A 80 -19.99 23.43 -3.40
C GLY A 80 -20.93 22.66 -2.47
N LYS A 81 -22.23 22.99 -2.47
CA LYS A 81 -23.31 22.23 -1.81
C LYS A 81 -23.58 20.89 -2.48
N LYS A 82 -22.55 20.05 -2.59
CA LYS A 82 -22.69 18.60 -2.86
C LYS A 82 -23.20 17.83 -1.64
N THR A 83 -24.07 18.42 -0.81
CA THR A 83 -24.60 17.77 0.40
C THR A 83 -25.37 16.49 0.12
N GLY A 84 -25.85 16.29 -1.12
CA GLY A 84 -26.53 15.06 -1.55
C GLY A 84 -25.63 14.00 -2.21
N CYS A 85 -24.35 14.29 -2.47
CA CYS A 85 -23.48 13.43 -3.25
C CYS A 85 -22.24 13.06 -2.43
N SER A 86 -22.39 12.09 -1.51
CA SER A 86 -21.27 11.67 -0.70
C SER A 86 -20.17 11.07 -1.57
N ARG A 87 -18.94 11.56 -1.38
CA ARG A 87 -17.73 11.01 -2.01
C ARG A 87 -17.11 9.88 -1.19
N GLU A 88 -17.75 9.51 -0.08
CA GLU A 88 -17.30 8.41 0.78
C GLU A 88 -17.17 7.12 -0.02
N ARG A 89 -16.08 6.40 0.23
CA ARG A 89 -15.76 5.12 -0.41
C ARG A 89 -15.93 3.98 0.58
N PHE A 90 -16.23 2.80 0.06
CA PHE A 90 -16.18 1.60 0.87
C PHE A 90 -14.73 1.28 1.30
N PRO A 91 -14.54 0.70 2.50
CA PRO A 91 -13.30 0.03 2.85
C PRO A 91 -12.95 -1.05 1.83
N VAL A 92 -11.65 -1.27 1.63
CA VAL A 92 -11.14 -2.34 0.77
C VAL A 92 -10.84 -3.55 1.65
N PHE A 93 -11.54 -4.66 1.42
CA PHE A 93 -11.23 -5.93 2.06
C PHE A 93 -10.22 -6.70 1.23
N ILE A 94 -9.16 -7.18 1.89
CA ILE A 94 -8.13 -8.02 1.30
C ILE A 94 -8.12 -9.38 1.99
N GLU A 95 -8.08 -10.42 1.17
CA GLU A 95 -7.81 -11.78 1.59
C GLU A 95 -6.54 -12.29 0.88
N LEU A 96 -5.66 -12.97 1.60
CA LEU A 96 -4.46 -13.57 1.02
C LEU A 96 -4.32 -15.01 1.51
N LEU A 97 -4.18 -15.92 0.56
CA LEU A 97 -3.87 -17.32 0.81
C LEU A 97 -2.50 -17.65 0.22
N ILE A 98 -1.69 -18.39 0.97
CA ILE A 98 -0.41 -18.95 0.53
C ILE A 98 -0.50 -20.46 0.68
N ASP A 99 -0.29 -21.18 -0.42
CA ASP A 99 -0.38 -22.65 -0.47
C ASP A 99 -1.71 -23.22 0.07
N GLY A 100 -2.78 -22.43 -0.06
CA GLY A 100 -4.12 -22.76 0.43
C GLY A 100 -4.40 -22.37 1.88
N GLU A 101 -3.41 -21.89 2.63
CA GLU A 101 -3.58 -21.35 3.98
C GLU A 101 -3.87 -19.85 3.95
N LYS A 102 -4.94 -19.42 4.61
CA LYS A 102 -5.31 -18.00 4.69
C LYS A 102 -4.47 -17.28 5.74
N ILE A 103 -3.58 -16.40 5.28
CA ILE A 103 -2.67 -15.63 6.13
C ILE A 103 -3.14 -14.19 6.38
N LEU A 104 -4.06 -13.67 5.56
CA LEU A 104 -4.66 -12.34 5.74
C LEU A 104 -6.15 -12.36 5.41
N ALA A 105 -6.93 -11.66 6.23
CA ALA A 105 -8.33 -11.31 5.99
C ALA A 105 -8.65 -10.02 6.75
N LYS A 106 -8.56 -8.86 6.09
CA LYS A 106 -8.62 -7.56 6.77
C LYS A 106 -9.24 -6.48 5.89
N GLU A 107 -9.99 -5.57 6.51
CA GLU A 107 -10.52 -4.36 5.88
C GLU A 107 -9.57 -3.18 6.11
N TYR A 108 -9.32 -2.43 5.05
CA TYR A 108 -8.54 -1.20 5.07
C TYR A 108 -9.48 -0.02 4.82
N PRO A 109 -9.62 0.91 5.77
CA PRO A 109 -10.51 2.06 5.60
C PRO A 109 -9.92 3.05 4.58
N PRO A 110 -10.79 3.79 3.85
CA PRO A 110 -10.34 4.88 2.99
C PRO A 110 -9.74 6.02 3.84
N MET A 111 -8.74 6.69 3.28
CA MET A 111 -8.12 7.85 3.92
C MET A 111 -8.92 9.14 3.71
N GLY A 112 -8.59 10.15 4.52
CA GLY A 112 -9.16 11.50 4.43
C GLY A 112 -10.29 11.73 5.43
N ILE A 113 -10.50 13.00 5.80
CA ILE A 113 -11.54 13.41 6.77
C ILE A 113 -12.93 12.99 6.29
N GLN A 114 -13.16 13.06 4.98
CA GLN A 114 -14.42 12.69 4.34
C GLN A 114 -14.43 11.25 3.78
N LYS A 115 -13.40 10.43 4.08
CA LYS A 115 -13.28 9.04 3.63
C LYS A 115 -13.40 8.86 2.10
N ASP A 116 -12.93 9.84 1.35
CA ASP A 116 -13.02 9.89 -0.11
C ASP A 116 -11.71 9.49 -0.81
N GLY A 117 -10.64 9.29 -0.04
CA GLY A 117 -9.32 8.88 -0.48
C GLY A 117 -9.18 7.38 -0.74
N ALA A 118 -8.01 6.99 -1.24
CA ALA A 118 -7.66 5.58 -1.41
C ALA A 118 -7.40 4.91 -0.05
N SER A 119 -7.60 3.60 -0.01
CA SER A 119 -7.10 2.75 1.07
C SER A 119 -5.64 2.39 0.78
N PHE A 120 -4.81 2.39 1.81
CA PHE A 120 -3.41 1.96 1.73
C PHE A 120 -3.29 0.59 2.38
N ILE A 121 -2.83 -0.38 1.61
CA ILE A 121 -2.68 -1.76 2.03
C ILE A 121 -1.19 -1.99 2.22
N TYR A 122 -0.81 -2.44 3.41
CA TYR A 122 0.55 -2.76 3.75
C TYR A 122 0.59 -3.87 4.80
N GLU A 123 1.15 -5.03 4.44
CA GLU A 123 1.40 -6.14 5.37
C GLU A 123 2.66 -6.90 4.94
N ARG A 124 3.30 -7.56 5.90
CA ARG A 124 4.52 -8.34 5.72
C ARG A 124 4.37 -9.70 6.40
N PHE A 125 4.74 -10.76 5.68
CA PHE A 125 4.65 -12.14 6.15
C PHE A 125 5.97 -12.86 5.93
N LEU A 126 6.51 -13.44 7.00
CA LEU A 126 7.64 -14.37 6.88
C LEU A 126 7.12 -15.68 6.29
N VAL A 127 7.78 -16.14 5.23
CA VAL A 127 7.47 -17.38 4.53
C VAL A 127 8.75 -18.18 4.34
N LYS A 128 8.62 -19.49 4.18
CA LYS A 128 9.80 -20.33 3.90
C LYS A 128 10.32 -20.01 2.50
N PRO A 129 11.62 -20.16 2.23
CA PRO A 129 12.15 -20.13 0.88
C PRO A 129 11.60 -21.31 0.08
N GLY A 130 11.26 -21.07 -1.19
CA GLY A 130 10.68 -22.08 -2.07
C GLY A 130 9.64 -21.52 -3.02
N ARG A 131 8.94 -22.44 -3.68
CA ARG A 131 7.86 -22.12 -4.60
C ARG A 131 6.53 -22.08 -3.84
N HIS A 132 5.84 -20.95 -3.93
CA HIS A 132 4.58 -20.71 -3.25
C HIS A 132 3.49 -20.34 -4.25
N ARG A 133 2.26 -20.80 -3.97
CA ARG A 133 1.05 -20.39 -4.69
C ARG A 133 0.33 -19.32 -3.90
N ALA A 134 0.38 -18.08 -4.37
CA ALA A 134 -0.30 -16.95 -3.75
C ALA A 134 -1.64 -16.67 -4.43
N LEU A 135 -2.71 -16.61 -3.65
CA LEU A 135 -4.04 -16.22 -4.10
C LEU A 135 -4.49 -14.99 -3.32
N MET A 136 -4.57 -13.85 -3.99
CA MET A 136 -5.04 -12.59 -3.41
C MET A 136 -6.47 -12.30 -3.85
N GLY A 137 -7.36 -12.07 -2.89
CA GLY A 137 -8.72 -11.59 -3.09
C GLY A 137 -8.89 -10.14 -2.69
N ILE A 138 -9.56 -9.34 -3.54
CA ILE A 138 -9.98 -7.98 -3.21
C ILE A 138 -11.50 -7.85 -3.26
N ARG A 139 -12.05 -7.09 -2.32
CA ARG A 139 -13.44 -6.62 -2.38
C ARG A 139 -13.47 -5.13 -2.09
N ASP A 140 -13.95 -4.36 -3.06
CA ASP A 140 -13.91 -2.90 -3.06
C ASP A 140 -15.30 -2.25 -3.19
N GLY A 141 -16.37 -3.04 -3.29
CA GLY A 141 -17.75 -2.58 -3.47
C GLY A 141 -18.62 -2.66 -2.21
N GLY A 142 -18.04 -2.83 -1.03
CA GLY A 142 -18.77 -2.99 0.22
C GLY A 142 -19.30 -4.41 0.48
N PRO A 143 -20.06 -4.61 1.57
CA PRO A 143 -20.61 -5.92 1.93
C PRO A 143 -21.49 -6.50 0.82
N GLY A 144 -21.31 -7.80 0.52
CA GLY A 144 -22.06 -8.49 -0.53
C GLY A 144 -21.53 -8.30 -1.95
N SER A 145 -20.55 -7.41 -2.18
CA SER A 145 -19.86 -7.33 -3.47
C SER A 145 -18.93 -8.55 -3.70
N PRO A 146 -18.73 -8.98 -4.95
CA PRO A 146 -17.93 -10.16 -5.25
C PRO A 146 -16.47 -9.96 -4.84
N LEU A 147 -15.87 -11.03 -4.29
CA LEU A 147 -14.42 -11.09 -4.08
C LEU A 147 -13.76 -11.39 -5.43
N ARG A 148 -12.95 -10.47 -5.96
CA ARG A 148 -12.16 -10.70 -7.17
C ARG A 148 -10.81 -11.26 -6.77
N THR A 149 -10.44 -12.39 -7.35
CA THR A 149 -9.23 -13.13 -6.98
C THR A 149 -8.19 -13.11 -8.09
N ARG A 150 -6.92 -12.98 -7.74
CA ARG A 150 -5.76 -13.11 -8.62
C ARG A 150 -4.79 -14.11 -8.03
N GLU A 151 -4.33 -15.03 -8.87
CA GLU A 151 -3.34 -16.04 -8.49
C GLU A 151 -1.98 -15.72 -9.10
N GLU A 152 -0.92 -15.93 -8.32
CA GLU A 152 0.46 -15.78 -8.75
C GLU A 152 1.33 -16.87 -8.13
N ILE A 153 2.28 -17.40 -8.91
CA ILE A 153 3.27 -18.37 -8.43
C ILE A 153 4.55 -17.59 -8.15
N LEU A 154 5.03 -17.66 -6.91
CA LEU A 154 6.24 -16.97 -6.45
C LEU A 154 7.34 -18.01 -6.22
N GLU A 155 8.57 -17.70 -6.65
CA GLU A 155 9.76 -18.47 -6.30
C GLU A 155 10.67 -17.59 -5.44
N LEU A 156 10.78 -17.94 -4.15
CA LEU A 156 11.47 -17.15 -3.14
C LEU A 156 12.79 -17.79 -2.74
N LYS A 157 13.88 -17.04 -2.87
CA LYS A 157 15.19 -17.43 -2.32
C LYS A 157 15.31 -17.01 -0.85
N PRO A 158 16.20 -17.63 -0.07
CA PRO A 158 16.47 -17.18 1.30
C PRO A 158 16.92 -15.72 1.36
N GLY A 159 16.30 -14.94 2.25
CA GLY A 159 16.53 -13.50 2.40
C GLY A 159 15.89 -12.63 1.31
N GLU A 160 15.12 -13.21 0.39
CA GLU A 160 14.42 -12.48 -0.66
C GLU A 160 13.10 -11.90 -0.15
N VAL A 161 12.76 -10.70 -0.65
CA VAL A 161 11.46 -10.05 -0.40
C VAL A 161 10.68 -10.03 -1.71
N ALA A 162 9.59 -10.78 -1.79
CA ALA A 162 8.64 -10.64 -2.89
C ALA A 162 7.59 -9.59 -2.57
N LEU A 163 7.38 -8.67 -3.50
CA LEU A 163 6.29 -7.70 -3.45
C LEU A 163 5.13 -8.20 -4.32
N LEU A 164 3.96 -8.38 -3.71
CA LEU A 164 2.74 -8.79 -4.40
C LEU A 164 1.76 -7.62 -4.51
N ASN A 165 1.35 -7.32 -5.74
CA ASN A 165 0.40 -6.26 -6.07
C ASN A 165 -0.89 -6.84 -6.65
N TYR A 166 -1.99 -6.09 -6.45
CA TYR A 166 -3.30 -6.42 -7.00
C TYR A 166 -3.55 -5.72 -8.34
#